data_AF-A0A246AK98-F1
#
_entry.id   AF-A0A246AK98-F1
#
_cell.length_a   1.000
_cell.length_b   1.000
_cell.length_c   1.000
_cell.angle_alpha   90.00
_cell.angle_beta   90.00
_cell.angle_gamma   90.00
#
_symmetry.space_group_name_H-M   'P 1'
#
loop_
_entity.id
_entity.type
_entity.pdbx_description
1 polymer ?
#
loop_
_entity_poly.entity_id
_entity_poly.type
_entity_poly.pdbx_seq_one_letter_code
_entity_poly.pdbx_strand_id
1 'polypeptide(L)'
;MIKNYLKIFSVISFIVLVFNCSSKNSIPNIQTRDSNESTLTVDIDSPQPEYTAIFQLLFRGIADSSQKVPLIKVSEDAAMNSNPAYFDSLLKKERYKTFITSSTRNSDSSHRVVINLSALKSDLEYHAIIRKFGY
;
A
#
# COMPACT_ATOMS: atom_id res chain seq x y z
N MET A 1 28.70 26.34 40.40
CA MET A 1 28.59 26.22 38.93
C MET A 1 28.06 24.85 38.45
N ILE A 2 28.35 23.74 39.14
CA ILE A 2 27.94 22.37 38.74
C ILE A 2 26.41 22.09 38.81
N LYS A 3 25.66 22.74 39.72
CA LYS A 3 24.21 22.49 39.89
C LYS A 3 23.33 22.96 38.72
N ASN A 4 23.80 23.90 37.88
CA ASN A 4 23.02 24.40 36.74
C ASN A 4 23.04 23.43 35.55
N TYR A 5 24.14 22.69 35.34
CA TYR A 5 24.25 21.71 34.26
C TYR A 5 23.35 20.48 34.49
N LEU A 6 23.17 20.07 35.75
CA LEU A 6 22.31 18.95 36.11
C LEU A 6 20.83 19.25 35.83
N LYS A 7 20.39 20.50 36.05
CA LYS A 7 19.03 20.95 35.68
C LYS A 7 18.85 21.02 34.16
N ILE A 8 19.85 21.50 33.42
CA ILE A 8 19.79 21.60 31.96
C ILE A 8 19.71 20.20 31.32
N PHE A 9 20.47 19.22 31.82
CA PHE A 9 20.41 17.83 31.33
C PHE A 9 19.04 17.18 31.57
N SER A 10 18.41 17.47 32.71
CA SER A 10 17.07 16.96 33.05
C SER A 10 15.97 17.53 32.14
N VAL A 11 16.11 18.77 31.65
CA VAL A 11 15.13 19.41 30.76
C VAL A 11 15.26 18.89 29.32
N ILE A 12 16.50 18.65 28.86
CA ILE A 12 16.76 18.11 27.52
C ILE A 12 16.25 16.66 27.40
N SER A 13 16.37 15.85 28.47
CA SER A 13 15.84 14.48 28.47
C SER A 13 14.31 14.42 28.40
N PHE A 14 13.59 15.45 28.87
CA PHE A 14 12.13 15.50 28.82
C PHE A 14 11.60 15.88 27.43
N ILE A 15 12.36 16.65 26.66
CA ILE A 15 11.99 17.10 25.30
C ILE A 15 12.11 15.98 24.26
N VAL A 16 12.98 14.99 24.47
CA VAL A 16 13.15 13.85 23.55
C VAL A 16 11.96 12.87 23.61
N LEU A 17 11.23 12.83 24.73
CA LEU A 17 10.12 11.88 24.93
C LEU A 17 8.80 12.26 24.23
N VAL A 18 8.67 13.50 23.73
CA VAL A 18 7.40 14.00 23.17
C VAL A 18 7.28 13.82 21.65
N PHE A 19 8.31 13.31 20.97
CA PHE A 19 8.28 13.09 19.51
C PHE A 19 7.83 11.69 19.07
N ASN A 20 7.45 10.80 19.99
CA ASN A 20 6.77 9.56 19.63
C ASN A 20 5.28 9.81 19.39
N CYS A 21 4.99 10.45 18.25
CA CYS A 21 3.63 10.52 17.74
C CYS A 21 3.22 9.11 17.29
N SER A 22 2.37 8.45 18.07
CA SER A 22 1.76 7.17 17.70
C SER A 22 0.87 7.38 16.48
N SER A 23 1.38 7.07 15.29
CA SER A 23 0.55 6.88 14.09
C SER A 23 -0.56 5.90 14.44
N LYS A 24 -1.80 6.37 14.51
CA LYS A 24 -2.95 5.49 14.55
C LYS A 24 -3.00 4.81 13.19
N ASN A 25 -2.56 3.56 13.12
CA ASN A 25 -2.70 2.73 11.93
C ASN A 25 -4.19 2.36 11.78
N SER A 26 -5.01 3.31 11.31
CA SER A 26 -6.36 2.98 10.86
C SER A 26 -6.23 2.03 9.68
N ILE A 27 -6.83 0.85 9.78
CA ILE A 27 -6.97 -0.04 8.63
C ILE A 27 -7.77 0.76 7.58
N PRO A 28 -7.23 0.97 6.37
CA PRO A 28 -7.90 1.77 5.36
C PRO A 28 -9.23 1.10 4.99
N ASN A 29 -10.29 1.91 4.93
CA ASN A 29 -11.60 1.44 4.48
C ASN A 29 -11.58 1.36 2.95
N ILE A 30 -11.81 0.16 2.42
CA ILE A 30 -11.81 -0.12 0.98
C ILE A 30 -13.18 -0.67 0.61
N GLN A 31 -13.88 0.02 -0.28
CA GLN A 31 -15.18 -0.39 -0.77
C GLN A 31 -15.11 -0.66 -2.27
N THR A 32 -15.49 -1.86 -2.68
CA THR A 32 -15.58 -2.21 -4.10
C THR A 32 -16.80 -1.54 -4.73
N ARG A 33 -16.60 -0.84 -5.85
CA ARG A 33 -17.68 -0.22 -6.63
C ARG A 33 -18.02 -0.99 -7.87
N ASP A 34 -17.00 -1.43 -8.59
CA ASP A 34 -17.15 -2.26 -9.77
C ASP A 34 -15.95 -3.18 -9.90
N SER A 35 -16.18 -4.38 -10.39
CA SER A 35 -15.14 -5.38 -10.51
C SER A 35 -15.43 -6.36 -11.63
N ASN A 36 -14.47 -6.50 -12.52
CA ASN A 36 -14.46 -7.54 -13.54
C ASN A 36 -13.05 -8.16 -13.61
N GLU A 37 -12.77 -8.97 -14.64
CA GLU A 37 -11.48 -9.67 -14.78
C GLU A 37 -10.30 -8.75 -15.13
N SER A 38 -10.56 -7.65 -15.85
CA SER A 38 -9.52 -6.76 -16.39
C SER A 38 -9.35 -5.47 -15.60
N THR A 39 -10.41 -5.01 -14.93
CA THR A 39 -10.45 -3.74 -14.20
C THR A 39 -11.11 -3.89 -12.84
N LEU A 40 -10.60 -3.14 -11.87
CA LEU A 40 -11.18 -3.01 -10.54
C LEU A 40 -11.34 -1.54 -10.18
N THR A 41 -12.53 -1.18 -9.70
CA THR A 41 -12.84 0.16 -9.19
C THR A 41 -13.14 0.09 -7.71
N VAL A 42 -12.37 0.81 -6.91
CA VAL A 42 -12.48 0.85 -5.44
C VAL A 42 -12.49 2.28 -4.93
N ASP A 43 -13.32 2.53 -3.92
CA ASP A 43 -13.26 3.77 -3.13
C ASP A 43 -12.40 3.49 -1.88
N ILE A 44 -11.40 4.33 -1.64
CA ILE A 44 -10.41 4.16 -0.57
C ILE A 44 -10.32 5.42 0.28
N ASP A 45 -10.45 5.24 1.59
CA ASP A 45 -10.15 6.27 2.59
C ASP A 45 -8.73 6.06 3.15
N SER A 46 -7.75 6.69 2.48
CA SER A 46 -6.33 6.63 2.84
C SER A 46 -5.60 7.87 2.30
N PRO A 47 -4.57 8.38 3.01
CA PRO A 47 -3.71 9.45 2.49
C PRO A 47 -2.98 9.07 1.18
N GLN A 48 -2.77 7.79 0.93
CA GLN A 48 -2.13 7.26 -0.27
C GLN A 48 -3.03 6.20 -0.93
N PRO A 49 -4.13 6.61 -1.58
CA PRO A 49 -5.18 5.69 -2.01
C PRO A 49 -4.69 4.68 -3.05
N GLU A 50 -3.92 5.13 -4.05
CA GLU A 50 -3.37 4.27 -5.11
C GLU A 50 -2.41 3.20 -4.57
N TYR A 51 -1.45 3.63 -3.74
CA TYR A 51 -0.53 2.71 -3.06
C TYR A 51 -1.30 1.67 -2.24
N THR A 52 -2.26 2.15 -1.44
CA THR A 52 -3.09 1.30 -0.59
C THR A 52 -3.85 0.27 -1.42
N ALA A 53 -4.42 0.67 -2.55
CA ALA A 53 -5.16 -0.21 -3.45
C ALA A 53 -4.28 -1.34 -4.00
N ILE A 54 -3.11 -0.99 -4.54
CA ILE A 54 -2.18 -1.93 -5.13
C ILE A 54 -1.63 -2.86 -4.05
N PHE A 55 -1.21 -2.32 -2.92
CA PHE A 55 -0.68 -3.11 -1.82
C PHE A 55 -1.71 -4.12 -1.28
N GLN A 56 -2.97 -3.67 -1.12
CA GLN A 56 -4.07 -4.55 -0.72
C GLN A 56 -4.29 -5.66 -1.74
N LEU A 57 -4.31 -5.36 -3.04
CA LEU A 57 -4.42 -6.37 -4.11
C LEU A 57 -3.31 -7.41 -4.07
N LEU A 58 -2.07 -6.97 -3.85
CA LEU A 58 -0.91 -7.85 -3.85
C LEU A 58 -0.95 -8.83 -2.68
N PHE A 59 -1.23 -8.36 -1.47
CA PHE A 59 -0.94 -9.13 -0.24
C PHE A 59 -2.16 -9.50 0.61
N ARG A 60 -3.33 -8.91 0.37
CA ARG A 60 -4.51 -9.12 1.23
C ARG A 60 -5.78 -9.53 0.48
N GLY A 61 -5.90 -9.13 -0.80
CA GLY A 61 -7.14 -9.24 -1.55
C GLY A 61 -8.17 -8.16 -1.16
N ILE A 62 -9.20 -8.01 -1.98
CA ILE A 62 -10.24 -6.99 -1.80
C ILE A 62 -11.60 -7.67 -1.71
N ALA A 63 -12.28 -7.47 -0.58
CA ALA A 63 -13.62 -8.01 -0.35
C ALA A 63 -14.59 -7.55 -1.43
N ASP A 64 -15.56 -8.41 -1.76
CA ASP A 64 -16.62 -8.13 -2.74
C ASP A 64 -16.12 -7.71 -4.13
N SER A 65 -14.90 -8.11 -4.51
CA SER A 65 -14.34 -7.93 -5.85
C SER A 65 -14.09 -9.26 -6.57
N SER A 66 -13.63 -9.21 -7.81
CA SER A 66 -13.09 -10.35 -8.56
C SER A 66 -11.77 -10.85 -7.97
N GLN A 67 -11.02 -9.97 -7.28
CA GLN A 67 -9.74 -10.27 -6.66
C GLN A 67 -9.88 -10.38 -5.12
N LYS A 68 -10.73 -11.30 -4.66
CA LYS A 68 -10.96 -11.53 -3.21
C LYS A 68 -9.75 -12.07 -2.47
N VAL A 69 -8.92 -12.82 -3.17
CA VAL A 69 -7.68 -13.40 -2.65
C VAL A 69 -6.49 -12.56 -3.09
N PRO A 70 -5.39 -12.53 -2.31
CA PRO A 70 -4.19 -11.83 -2.73
C PRO A 70 -3.64 -12.40 -4.04
N LEU A 71 -3.08 -11.51 -4.88
CA LEU A 71 -2.40 -11.92 -6.10
C LEU A 71 -1.13 -12.73 -5.78
N ILE A 72 -0.42 -12.35 -4.72
CA ILE A 72 0.77 -13.03 -4.24
C ILE A 72 0.39 -13.96 -3.09
N LYS A 73 0.66 -15.27 -3.25
CA LYS A 73 0.22 -16.30 -2.29
C LYS A 73 1.18 -16.53 -1.12
N VAL A 74 2.38 -15.95 -1.17
CA VAL A 74 3.35 -15.99 -0.08
C VAL A 74 3.22 -14.74 0.80
N SER A 75 3.77 -14.77 2.01
CA SER A 75 3.80 -13.60 2.88
C SER A 75 4.52 -12.42 2.23
N GLU A 76 4.10 -11.20 2.57
CA GLU A 76 4.71 -9.93 2.15
C GLU A 76 6.24 -9.94 2.30
N ASP A 77 6.75 -10.26 3.49
CA ASP A 77 8.19 -10.30 3.76
C ASP A 77 8.92 -11.28 2.84
N ALA A 78 8.38 -12.49 2.67
CA ALA A 78 8.97 -13.49 1.78
C ALA A 78 8.99 -13.01 0.31
N ALA A 79 7.91 -12.39 -0.16
CA ALA A 79 7.84 -11.87 -1.53
C ALA A 79 8.86 -10.73 -1.75
N MET A 80 8.89 -9.77 -0.83
CA MET A 80 9.76 -8.59 -0.90
C MET A 80 11.22 -8.95 -0.76
N ASN A 81 11.57 -9.88 0.12
CA ASN A 81 12.95 -10.35 0.30
C ASN A 81 13.45 -11.20 -0.87
N SER A 82 12.56 -11.95 -1.53
CA SER A 82 12.93 -12.77 -2.69
C SER A 82 13.10 -11.94 -3.96
N ASN A 83 12.42 -10.80 -4.07
CA ASN A 83 12.44 -9.95 -5.27
C ASN A 83 12.62 -8.45 -4.92
N PRO A 84 13.68 -8.06 -4.21
CA PRO A 84 13.80 -6.72 -3.64
C PRO A 84 13.86 -5.63 -4.72
N ALA A 85 14.56 -5.87 -5.83
CA ALA A 85 14.66 -4.90 -6.92
C ALA A 85 13.30 -4.63 -7.60
N TYR A 86 12.47 -5.67 -7.75
CA TYR A 86 11.14 -5.54 -8.32
C TYR A 86 10.23 -4.70 -7.42
N PHE A 87 10.14 -5.02 -6.13
CA PHE A 87 9.28 -4.29 -5.20
C PHE A 87 9.80 -2.88 -4.88
N ASP A 88 11.10 -2.66 -4.90
CA ASP A 88 11.67 -1.32 -4.80
C ASP A 88 11.21 -0.44 -5.98
N SER A 89 11.28 -0.97 -7.20
CA SER A 89 10.75 -0.28 -8.37
C SER A 89 9.23 -0.12 -8.34
N LEU A 90 8.50 -1.19 -8.01
CA LEU A 90 7.04 -1.20 -8.00
C LEU A 90 6.48 -0.22 -6.98
N LEU A 91 6.91 -0.33 -5.72
CA LEU A 91 6.33 0.36 -4.57
C LEU A 91 7.05 1.67 -4.24
N LYS A 92 8.37 1.67 -4.11
CA LYS A 92 9.12 2.87 -3.67
C LYS A 92 9.33 3.89 -4.78
N LYS A 93 9.62 3.42 -6.01
CA LYS A 93 9.74 4.27 -7.20
C LYS A 93 8.40 4.52 -7.88
N GLU A 94 7.31 4.14 -7.22
CA GLU A 94 5.93 4.41 -7.65
C GLU A 94 5.56 3.88 -9.04
N ARG A 95 6.25 2.85 -9.56
CA ARG A 95 5.89 2.23 -10.84
C ARG A 95 4.48 1.65 -10.81
N TYR A 96 3.93 1.35 -9.63
CA TYR A 96 2.53 0.93 -9.48
C TYR A 96 1.52 1.89 -10.15
N LYS A 97 1.86 3.18 -10.27
CA LYS A 97 1.01 4.20 -10.90
C LYS A 97 0.71 3.88 -12.38
N THR A 98 1.56 3.12 -13.07
CA THR A 98 1.31 2.71 -14.46
C THR A 98 0.13 1.76 -14.60
N PHE A 99 -0.32 1.14 -13.50
CA PHE A 99 -1.48 0.24 -13.48
C PHE A 99 -2.75 0.97 -13.02
N ILE A 100 -2.66 2.25 -12.64
CA ILE A 100 -3.81 3.07 -12.26
C ILE A 100 -4.35 3.75 -13.52
N THR A 101 -5.58 3.41 -13.89
CA THR A 101 -6.27 4.02 -15.04
C THR A 101 -6.91 5.36 -14.66
N SER A 102 -7.40 5.49 -13.43
CA SER A 102 -7.97 6.74 -12.92
C SER A 102 -7.87 6.81 -11.40
N SER A 103 -7.78 8.02 -10.86
CA SER A 103 -7.71 8.32 -9.44
C SER A 103 -8.39 9.66 -9.21
N THR A 104 -9.59 9.64 -8.61
CA THR A 104 -10.42 10.85 -8.43
C THR A 104 -10.93 10.95 -7.00
N ARG A 105 -11.01 12.17 -6.47
CA ARG A 105 -11.55 12.41 -5.14
C ARG A 105 -13.09 12.41 -5.19
N ASN A 106 -13.72 11.67 -4.29
CA ASN A 106 -15.17 11.65 -4.09
C ASN A 106 -15.62 12.80 -3.16
N SER A 107 -16.93 13.02 -3.10
CA SER A 107 -17.54 14.04 -2.23
C SER A 107 -17.38 13.75 -0.73
N ASP A 108 -17.21 12.49 -0.37
CA ASP A 108 -17.10 12.00 1.02
C ASP A 108 -15.63 11.86 1.48
N SER A 109 -14.70 12.58 0.85
CA SER A 109 -13.25 12.57 1.08
C SER A 109 -12.51 11.28 0.72
N SER A 110 -13.21 10.20 0.40
CA SER A 110 -12.62 9.00 -0.19
C SER A 110 -12.08 9.27 -1.60
N HIS A 111 -11.21 8.40 -2.10
CA HIS A 111 -10.72 8.46 -3.48
C HIS A 111 -11.14 7.22 -4.25
N ARG A 112 -11.75 7.43 -5.41
CA ARG A 112 -12.04 6.39 -6.38
C ARG A 112 -10.81 6.09 -7.19
N VAL A 113 -10.32 4.86 -7.08
CA VAL A 113 -9.16 4.35 -7.82
C VAL A 113 -9.64 3.27 -8.78
N VAL A 114 -9.31 3.42 -10.06
CA VAL A 114 -9.57 2.45 -11.13
C VAL A 114 -8.24 1.82 -11.53
N ILE A 115 -8.17 0.49 -11.44
CA ILE A 115 -6.95 -0.29 -11.59
C ILE A 115 -7.09 -1.21 -12.79
N ASN A 116 -6.08 -1.24 -13.65
CA ASN A 116 -5.95 -2.22 -14.72
C ASN A 116 -5.35 -3.52 -14.15
N LEU A 117 -6.22 -4.42 -13.71
CA LEU A 117 -5.85 -5.72 -13.17
C LEU A 117 -5.12 -6.59 -14.19
N SER A 118 -5.53 -6.53 -15.47
CA SER A 118 -4.89 -7.34 -16.52
C SER A 118 -3.42 -6.97 -16.67
N ALA A 119 -3.11 -5.67 -16.77
CA ALA A 119 -1.74 -5.20 -16.91
C ALA A 119 -0.89 -5.52 -15.67
N LEU A 120 -1.46 -5.37 -14.47
CA LEU A 120 -0.78 -5.70 -13.22
C LEU A 120 -0.46 -7.20 -13.13
N LYS A 121 -1.44 -8.07 -13.44
CA LYS A 121 -1.22 -9.54 -13.45
C LYS A 121 -0.14 -9.92 -14.47
N SER A 122 -0.20 -9.38 -15.69
CA SER A 122 0.81 -9.65 -16.71
C SER A 122 2.21 -9.17 -16.30
N ASP A 123 2.34 -8.02 -15.63
CA ASP A 123 3.63 -7.54 -15.11
C ASP A 123 4.20 -8.48 -14.03
N LEU A 124 3.35 -8.93 -13.11
CA LEU A 124 3.73 -9.87 -12.05
C LEU A 124 4.16 -11.23 -12.64
N GLU A 125 3.46 -11.72 -13.66
CA GLU A 125 3.81 -12.95 -14.36
C GLU A 125 5.12 -12.81 -15.14
N TYR A 126 5.31 -11.70 -15.87
CA TYR A 126 6.51 -11.44 -16.65
C TYR A 126 7.77 -11.39 -15.78
N HIS A 127 7.67 -10.81 -14.58
CA HIS A 127 8.76 -10.76 -13.61
C HIS A 127 8.82 -11.99 -12.68
N ALA A 128 8.07 -13.06 -12.98
CA ALA A 128 8.02 -14.30 -12.20
C ALA A 128 7.67 -14.12 -10.71
N ILE A 129 6.93 -13.05 -10.37
CA ILE A 129 6.43 -12.78 -9.02
C ILE A 129 5.26 -13.71 -8.69
N ILE A 130 4.43 -13.98 -9.70
CA ILE A 130 3.36 -14.97 -9.65
C ILE A 130 3.54 -15.97 -10.79
N ARG A 131 3.02 -17.18 -10.59
CA ARG A 131 3.03 -18.20 -11.64
C ARG A 131 2.06 -17.80 -12.75
N LYS A 132 2.48 -17.98 -14.00
CA LYS A 132 1.59 -17.89 -15.17
C LYS A 132 0.47 -18.91 -15.06
N PHE A 133 -0.77 -18.45 -15.02
CA PHE A 133 -1.92 -19.32 -15.21
C PHE A 133 -2.17 -19.41 -16.72
N GLY A 134 -2.15 -20.63 -17.27
CA GLY A 134 -2.02 -20.88 -18.70
C GLY A 134 -3.17 -20.35 -19.56
N TYR A 135 -2.85 -20.12 -20.84
CA TYR A 135 -3.76 -20.26 -21.98
C TYR A 135 -3.48 -21.62 -22.62
#